data_AF-A0A2D8S9J8-F1
#
_entry.id   AF-A0A2D8S9J8-F1
#
_cell.length_a   1.000
_cell.length_b   1.000
_cell.length_c   1.000
_cell.angle_alpha   90.00
_cell.angle_beta   90.00
_cell.angle_gamma   90.00
#
_symmetry.space_group_name_H-M   'P 1'
#
loop_
_entity.id
_entity.type
_entity.pdbx_description
1 polymer ?
#
loop_
_entity_poly.entity_id
_entity_poly.type
_entity_poly.pdbx_seq_one_letter_code
_entity_poly.pdbx_strand_id
1 'polypeptide(L)'
;MRFYSIIVLIGVTFCQSGYDIAKSMSNRKSPEDIKSVLVMTLKDKKGNSLESQLISYTKDNSQKQIIWFTSPPEDRGISLYKIENKNGKDLMKMWLPAFKKIRKISSRKKSESFMNSDLTFEDLYNRSLDDFTYEIESINDSIYILTSFPKENLNSSYSKHISWMQASDLLIYKEESYSSNNTLTKTKEIKYTNINGFDLVEEIKVRDVRTKHETHLKFKDIEINSGIKDSQFHEMNLKRIPIK
;
A
#
# COMPACT_ATOMS: atom_id res chain seq x y z
N MET A 1 33.71 27.97 -53.75
CA MET A 1 33.67 27.55 -52.33
C MET A 1 32.34 26.85 -52.09
N ARG A 2 32.35 25.55 -51.77
CA ARG A 2 31.13 24.78 -51.45
C ARG A 2 30.93 24.82 -49.92
N PHE A 3 29.87 25.48 -49.47
CA PHE A 3 29.45 25.47 -48.07
C PHE A 3 28.68 24.17 -47.80
N TYR A 4 29.18 23.34 -46.88
CA TYR A 4 28.44 22.21 -46.33
C TYR A 4 27.66 22.71 -45.10
N SER A 5 26.33 22.75 -45.20
CA SER A 5 25.46 22.92 -44.03
C SER A 5 25.41 21.61 -43.25
N ILE A 6 26.02 21.61 -42.07
CA ILE A 6 25.86 20.55 -41.08
C ILE A 6 24.52 20.79 -40.37
N ILE A 7 23.53 19.95 -40.65
CA ILE A 7 22.29 19.88 -39.89
C ILE A 7 22.58 19.05 -38.64
N VAL A 8 22.67 19.71 -37.48
CA VAL A 8 22.74 19.03 -36.18
C VAL A 8 21.32 18.63 -35.80
N LEU A 9 21.04 17.33 -35.92
CA LEU A 9 19.80 16.74 -35.44
C LEU A 9 19.88 16.64 -33.91
N ILE A 10 19.30 17.60 -33.19
CA ILE A 10 19.15 17.51 -31.73
C ILE A 10 18.04 16.49 -31.47
N GLY A 11 18.43 15.25 -31.16
CA GLY A 11 17.51 14.24 -30.66
C GLY A 11 17.00 14.66 -29.29
N VAL A 12 15.74 15.06 -29.19
CA VAL A 12 15.07 15.24 -27.90
C VAL A 12 14.81 13.83 -27.36
N THR A 13 15.70 13.35 -26.50
CA THR A 13 15.43 12.16 -25.69
C THR A 13 14.31 12.54 -24.72
N PHE A 14 13.10 12.05 -24.97
CA PHE A 14 12.01 12.15 -23.99
C PHE A 14 12.39 11.32 -22.77
N CYS A 15 13.03 11.97 -21.79
CA CYS A 15 13.16 11.40 -20.45
C CYS A 15 11.73 11.37 -19.87
N GLN A 16 11.19 10.18 -19.62
CA GLN A 16 9.87 10.05 -18.99
C GLN A 16 9.90 10.73 -17.62
N SER A 17 8.89 11.53 -17.32
CA SER A 17 8.81 12.17 -16.01
C SER A 17 8.47 11.15 -14.92
N GLY A 18 8.86 11.43 -13.67
CA GLY A 18 8.45 10.59 -12.53
C GLY A 18 6.93 10.48 -12.41
N TYR A 19 6.19 11.52 -12.82
CA TYR A 19 4.74 11.50 -12.89
C TYR A 19 4.22 10.49 -13.92
N ASP A 20 4.83 10.39 -15.10
CA ASP A 20 4.42 9.45 -16.14
C ASP A 20 4.65 7.99 -15.72
N ILE A 21 5.74 7.72 -14.99
CA ILE A 21 5.99 6.41 -14.39
C ILE A 21 4.97 6.11 -13.30
N ALA A 22 4.73 7.03 -12.37
CA ALA A 22 3.72 6.86 -11.34
C ALA A 22 2.31 6.65 -11.92
N LYS A 23 1.99 7.33 -13.02
CA LYS A 23 0.75 7.15 -13.79
C LYS A 23 0.67 5.78 -14.46
N SER A 24 1.79 5.29 -15.00
CA SER A 24 1.85 3.96 -15.60
C SER A 24 1.66 2.88 -14.53
N MET A 25 2.25 3.07 -13.35
CA MET A 25 2.07 2.19 -12.19
C MET A 25 0.60 2.14 -11.72
N SER A 26 -0.07 3.29 -11.63
CA SER A 26 -1.47 3.36 -11.17
C SER A 26 -2.47 2.79 -12.18
N ASN A 27 -2.10 2.76 -13.47
CA ASN A 27 -2.90 2.17 -14.55
C ASN A 27 -2.60 0.68 -14.80
N ARG A 28 -1.73 0.05 -14.00
CA ARG A 28 -1.47 -1.38 -14.12
C ARG A 28 -2.77 -2.17 -13.92
N LYS A 29 -2.89 -3.27 -14.67
CA LYS A 29 -4.06 -4.14 -14.64
C LYS A 29 -4.24 -4.71 -13.22
N SER A 30 -5.42 -4.52 -12.64
CA SER A 30 -5.81 -5.10 -11.34
C SER A 30 -7.12 -5.89 -11.48
N PRO A 31 -7.35 -6.94 -10.67
CA PRO A 31 -8.67 -7.56 -10.58
C PRO A 31 -9.75 -6.56 -10.14
N GLU A 32 -11.01 -6.85 -10.46
CA GLU A 32 -12.16 -6.06 -10.00
C GLU A 32 -12.34 -6.18 -8.48
N ASP A 33 -12.16 -7.39 -7.95
CA ASP A 33 -12.20 -7.70 -6.53
C ASP A 33 -11.21 -8.81 -6.17
N ILE A 34 -10.81 -8.83 -4.90
CA ILE A 34 -9.93 -9.85 -4.33
C ILE A 34 -10.46 -10.27 -2.95
N LYS A 35 -10.50 -11.58 -2.69
CA LYS A 35 -10.61 -12.16 -1.35
C LYS A 35 -9.31 -12.85 -1.00
N SER A 36 -8.87 -12.74 0.24
CA SER A 36 -7.69 -13.45 0.71
C SER A 36 -7.73 -13.71 2.21
N VAL A 37 -7.01 -14.74 2.62
CA VAL A 37 -6.63 -14.99 4.01
C VAL A 37 -5.23 -14.42 4.21
N LEU A 38 -5.02 -13.62 5.25
CA LEU A 38 -3.71 -13.10 5.60
C LEU A 38 -3.21 -13.76 6.88
N VAL A 39 -1.91 -14.03 6.91
CA VAL A 39 -1.18 -14.29 8.15
C VAL A 39 -0.30 -13.09 8.41
N MET A 40 -0.51 -12.44 9.55
CA MET A 40 0.29 -11.30 10.02
C MET A 40 1.14 -11.75 11.20
N THR A 41 2.46 -11.64 11.05
CA THR A 41 3.42 -11.94 12.12
C THR A 41 4.14 -10.67 12.52
N LEU A 42 4.00 -10.28 13.78
CA LEU A 42 4.72 -9.16 14.40
C LEU A 42 5.92 -9.73 15.16
N LYS A 43 7.10 -9.13 15.03
CA LYS A 43 8.31 -9.58 15.70
C LYS A 43 9.06 -8.42 16.32
N ASP A 44 9.37 -8.53 17.61
CA ASP A 44 10.16 -7.52 18.31
C ASP A 44 11.68 -7.73 18.15
N LYS A 45 12.45 -6.74 18.61
CA LYS A 45 13.93 -6.77 18.57
C LYS A 45 14.55 -7.91 19.39
N LYS A 46 13.80 -8.53 20.32
CA LYS A 46 14.24 -9.65 21.16
C LYS A 46 13.90 -11.00 20.53
N GLY A 47 13.12 -11.01 19.44
CA GLY A 47 12.69 -12.20 18.73
C GLY A 47 11.33 -12.75 19.19
N ASN A 48 10.61 -12.06 20.08
CA ASN A 48 9.25 -12.44 20.44
C ASN A 48 8.33 -12.20 19.24
N SER A 49 7.43 -13.14 18.97
CA SER A 49 6.50 -13.06 17.84
C SER A 49 5.04 -13.18 18.27
N LEU A 50 4.18 -12.38 17.66
CA LEU A 50 2.73 -12.51 17.71
C LEU A 50 2.21 -12.80 16.31
N GLU A 51 1.33 -13.78 16.17
CA GLU A 51 0.70 -14.10 14.89
C GLU A 51 -0.82 -13.89 14.97
N SER A 52 -1.36 -13.19 13.97
CA SER A 52 -2.80 -13.02 13.77
C SER A 52 -3.20 -13.54 12.38
N GLN A 53 -4.39 -14.14 12.29
CA GLN A 53 -5.01 -14.49 11.01
C GLN A 53 -6.12 -13.50 10.69
N LEU A 54 -6.22 -13.14 9.41
CA LEU A 54 -7.20 -12.19 8.93
C LEU A 54 -7.88 -12.70 7.66
N ILE A 55 -9.10 -12.25 7.43
CA ILE A 55 -9.76 -12.33 6.13
C ILE A 55 -9.86 -10.91 5.58
N SER A 56 -9.47 -10.70 4.32
CA SER A 56 -9.53 -9.40 3.65
C SER A 56 -10.29 -9.50 2.35
N TYR A 57 -11.24 -8.60 2.15
CA TYR A 57 -11.89 -8.34 0.87
C TYR A 57 -11.49 -6.96 0.37
N THR A 58 -11.10 -6.86 -0.89
CA THR A 58 -10.84 -5.58 -1.57
C THR A 58 -11.59 -5.51 -2.89
N LYS A 59 -11.92 -4.29 -3.31
CA LYS A 59 -12.59 -3.99 -4.58
C LYS A 59 -12.12 -2.64 -5.11
N ASP A 60 -12.25 -2.43 -6.41
CA ASP A 60 -11.98 -1.17 -7.10
C ASP A 60 -10.53 -0.71 -6.88
N ASN A 61 -9.57 -1.60 -7.17
CA ASN A 61 -8.14 -1.38 -6.92
C ASN A 61 -7.84 -0.95 -5.47
N SER A 62 -8.39 -1.70 -4.51
CA SER A 62 -8.24 -1.47 -3.06
C SER A 62 -8.80 -0.15 -2.52
N GLN A 63 -9.57 0.61 -3.31
CA GLN A 63 -10.31 1.79 -2.81
C GLN A 63 -11.34 1.39 -1.75
N LYS A 64 -11.96 0.22 -1.93
CA LYS A 64 -12.83 -0.40 -0.93
C LYS A 64 -12.10 -1.58 -0.32
N GLN A 65 -12.07 -1.62 1.00
CA GLN A 65 -11.45 -2.71 1.74
C GLN A 65 -12.23 -3.01 3.02
N ILE A 66 -12.32 -4.28 3.38
CA ILE A 66 -12.76 -4.72 4.70
C ILE A 66 -11.90 -5.90 5.15
N ILE A 67 -11.45 -5.84 6.40
CA ILE A 67 -10.56 -6.82 7.02
C ILE A 67 -11.17 -7.26 8.34
N TRP A 68 -11.14 -8.56 8.63
CA TRP A 68 -11.52 -9.13 9.93
C TRP A 68 -10.38 -9.96 10.49
N PHE A 69 -10.03 -9.71 11.75
CA PHE A 69 -9.16 -10.58 12.53
C PHE A 69 -9.97 -11.80 12.97
N THR A 70 -9.49 -13.00 12.61
CA THR A 70 -10.15 -14.28 12.93
C THR A 70 -9.45 -15.04 14.04
N SER A 71 -8.16 -14.76 14.27
CA SER A 71 -7.30 -15.35 15.29
C SER A 71 -6.19 -14.34 15.65
N PRO A 72 -5.65 -14.35 16.88
CA PRO A 72 -5.99 -15.20 18.02
C PRO A 72 -7.31 -14.77 18.71
N PRO A 73 -7.82 -15.51 19.71
CA PRO A 73 -9.08 -15.17 20.39
C PRO A 73 -9.16 -13.74 20.91
N GLU A 74 -8.03 -13.15 21.32
CA GLU A 74 -7.92 -11.79 21.85
C GLU A 74 -8.23 -10.73 20.79
N ASP A 75 -7.83 -10.98 19.54
CA ASP A 75 -8.07 -10.08 18.40
C ASP A 75 -9.33 -10.45 17.61
N ARG A 76 -9.89 -11.63 17.84
CA ARG A 76 -10.99 -12.18 17.03
C ARG A 76 -12.19 -11.23 17.01
N GLY A 77 -12.60 -10.88 15.79
CA GLY A 77 -13.73 -9.99 15.53
C GLY A 77 -13.35 -8.51 15.50
N ILE A 78 -12.12 -8.11 15.82
CA ILE A 78 -11.63 -6.79 15.41
C ILE A 78 -11.73 -6.72 13.89
N SER A 79 -12.26 -5.62 13.38
CA SER A 79 -12.40 -5.44 11.95
C SER A 79 -12.25 -3.99 11.56
N LEU A 80 -11.84 -3.78 10.33
CA LEU A 80 -11.64 -2.45 9.74
C LEU A 80 -12.28 -2.44 8.37
N TYR A 81 -12.96 -1.36 8.02
CA TYR A 81 -13.35 -1.10 6.64
C TYR A 81 -12.88 0.29 6.23
N LYS A 82 -12.51 0.40 4.98
CA LYS A 82 -12.01 1.59 4.31
C LYS A 82 -12.78 1.79 3.01
N ILE A 83 -13.19 3.03 2.74
CA ILE A 83 -13.68 3.50 1.44
C ILE A 83 -12.93 4.79 1.12
N GLU A 84 -12.17 4.76 0.03
CA GLU A 84 -11.52 5.94 -0.53
C GLU A 84 -12.43 6.63 -1.54
N ASN A 85 -12.46 7.96 -1.50
CA ASN A 85 -13.32 8.76 -2.36
C ASN A 85 -12.50 9.84 -3.06
N LYS A 86 -12.73 10.03 -4.36
CA LYS A 86 -12.04 11.04 -5.18
C LYS A 86 -12.15 12.49 -4.66
N ASN A 87 -13.16 12.77 -3.83
CA ASN A 87 -13.40 14.10 -3.27
C ASN A 87 -12.71 14.31 -1.90
N GLY A 88 -11.76 13.45 -1.52
CA GLY A 88 -11.05 13.52 -0.23
C GLY A 88 -11.90 13.17 0.99
N LYS A 89 -13.08 12.58 0.79
CA LYS A 89 -13.99 12.14 1.86
C LYS A 89 -13.76 10.69 2.24
N ASP A 90 -12.49 10.33 2.39
CA ASP A 90 -12.11 8.98 2.77
C ASP A 90 -12.72 8.60 4.12
N LEU A 91 -13.11 7.34 4.23
CA LEU A 91 -13.75 6.81 5.41
C LEU A 91 -13.06 5.53 5.82
N MET A 92 -12.50 5.54 7.02
CA MET A 92 -12.00 4.34 7.66
C MET A 92 -12.65 4.20 9.03
N LYS A 93 -13.24 3.05 9.29
CA LYS A 93 -13.83 2.72 10.58
C LYS A 93 -13.34 1.37 11.05
N MET A 94 -13.18 1.27 12.36
CA MET A 94 -12.71 0.08 13.04
C MET A 94 -13.74 -0.34 14.09
N TRP A 95 -14.12 -1.61 14.08
CA TRP A 95 -14.93 -2.21 15.14
C TRP A 95 -14.01 -2.87 16.17
N LEU A 96 -14.25 -2.54 17.44
CA LEU A 96 -13.53 -3.09 18.57
C LEU A 96 -14.52 -3.86 19.46
N PRO A 97 -14.59 -5.21 19.35
CA PRO A 97 -15.55 -6.03 20.07
C PRO A 97 -15.50 -5.84 21.60
N ALA A 98 -14.29 -5.77 22.16
CA ALA A 98 -14.06 -5.60 23.60
C ALA A 98 -14.76 -4.35 24.18
N PHE A 99 -14.89 -3.30 23.36
CA PHE A 99 -15.56 -2.05 23.77
C PHE A 99 -16.98 -1.90 23.21
N LYS A 100 -17.44 -2.87 22.40
CA LYS A 100 -18.68 -2.80 21.62
C LYS A 100 -18.85 -1.49 20.86
N LYS A 101 -17.76 -0.94 20.33
CA LYS A 101 -17.73 0.40 19.70
C LYS A 101 -17.13 0.36 18.30
N ILE A 102 -17.74 1.14 17.40
CA ILE A 102 -17.17 1.49 16.10
C ILE A 102 -16.48 2.83 16.26
N ARG A 103 -15.21 2.90 15.87
CA ARG A 103 -14.41 4.13 15.89
C ARG A 103 -14.09 4.54 14.47
N LYS A 104 -14.37 5.81 14.13
CA LYS A 104 -13.87 6.43 12.90
C LYS A 104 -12.39 6.78 13.11
N ILE A 105 -11.55 6.38 12.16
CA ILE A 105 -10.15 6.79 12.13
C ILE A 105 -10.09 8.17 11.46
N SER A 106 -9.76 9.20 12.23
CA SER A 106 -9.64 10.57 11.73
C SER A 106 -8.33 10.76 10.97
N SER A 107 -8.26 11.81 10.15
CA SER A 107 -7.02 12.18 9.44
C SER A 107 -5.83 12.34 10.39
N ARG A 108 -6.04 12.93 11.57
CA ARG A 108 -5.01 13.10 12.61
C ARG A 108 -4.42 11.79 13.13
N LYS A 109 -5.14 10.67 12.97
CA LYS A 109 -4.70 9.34 13.41
C LYS A 109 -4.01 8.55 12.31
N LYS A 110 -3.83 9.11 11.10
CA LYS A 110 -3.14 8.45 9.98
C LYS A 110 -1.73 7.98 10.35
N SER A 111 -1.03 8.71 11.22
CA SER A 111 0.31 8.35 11.70
C SER A 111 0.35 7.29 12.82
N GLU A 112 -0.81 6.88 13.36
CA GLU A 112 -0.85 5.86 14.41
C GLU A 112 -0.63 4.45 13.80
N SER A 113 0.05 3.59 14.56
CA SER A 113 0.25 2.18 14.20
C SER A 113 -1.11 1.46 14.07
N PHE A 114 -1.22 0.63 13.03
CA PHE A 114 -2.32 -0.29 12.84
C PHE A 114 -2.04 -1.58 13.62
N MET A 115 -2.83 -1.85 14.65
CA MET A 115 -2.81 -3.12 15.39
C MET A 115 -1.41 -3.52 15.91
N ASN A 116 -0.66 -2.53 16.44
CA ASN A 116 0.72 -2.69 16.93
C ASN A 116 1.74 -3.16 15.88
N SER A 117 1.37 -3.10 14.60
CA SER A 117 2.28 -3.39 13.49
C SER A 117 3.15 -2.20 13.12
N ASP A 118 4.12 -2.43 12.24
CA ASP A 118 4.94 -1.38 11.63
C ASP A 118 4.20 -0.65 10.51
N LEU A 119 2.97 -1.02 10.19
CA LEU A 119 2.09 -0.27 9.30
C LEU A 119 1.34 0.80 10.10
N THR A 120 1.16 1.98 9.51
CA THR A 120 0.27 3.01 10.04
C THR A 120 -1.08 2.97 9.34
N PHE A 121 -2.09 3.66 9.87
CA PHE A 121 -3.35 3.83 9.16
C PHE A 121 -3.19 4.56 7.81
N GLU A 122 -2.16 5.41 7.68
CA GLU A 122 -1.76 6.02 6.41
C GLU A 122 -1.36 4.97 5.37
N ASP A 123 -0.59 3.96 5.78
CA ASP A 123 -0.09 2.89 4.90
C ASP A 123 -1.21 1.99 4.36
N LEU A 124 -2.41 2.06 4.93
CA LEU A 124 -3.60 1.33 4.45
C LEU A 124 -4.34 2.07 3.32
N TYR A 125 -4.03 3.35 3.08
CA TYR A 125 -4.60 4.11 1.98
C TYR A 125 -3.77 3.93 0.70
N ASN A 126 -4.42 3.99 -0.45
CA ASN A 126 -3.72 4.12 -1.72
C ASN A 126 -3.05 5.50 -1.79
N ARG A 127 -1.93 5.57 -2.51
CA ARG A 127 -1.31 6.86 -2.87
C ARG A 127 -1.94 7.37 -4.16
N SER A 128 -2.81 8.37 -4.06
CA SER A 128 -3.39 9.02 -5.24
C SER A 128 -2.30 9.74 -6.03
N LEU A 129 -2.27 9.57 -7.34
CA LEU A 129 -1.27 10.17 -8.22
C LEU A 129 -1.14 11.70 -8.03
N ASP A 130 -2.27 12.38 -7.87
CA ASP A 130 -2.31 13.84 -7.79
C ASP A 130 -2.02 14.39 -6.38
N ASP A 131 -1.86 13.53 -5.36
CA ASP A 131 -1.51 13.96 -4.00
C ASP A 131 0.00 14.08 -3.78
N PHE A 132 0.81 13.71 -4.78
CA PHE A 132 2.26 13.64 -4.69
C PHE A 132 2.94 14.38 -5.86
N THR A 133 4.21 14.73 -5.66
CA THR A 133 5.15 15.03 -6.73
C THR A 133 6.22 13.94 -6.80
N TYR A 134 6.89 13.82 -7.95
CA TYR A 134 7.72 12.66 -8.26
C TYR A 134 9.06 13.06 -8.86
N GLU A 135 10.11 12.42 -8.39
CA GLU A 135 11.44 12.40 -9.01
C GLU A 135 11.78 10.97 -9.39
N ILE A 136 12.40 10.79 -10.56
CA ILE A 136 12.83 9.48 -11.03
C ILE A 136 14.32 9.48 -11.33
N GLU A 137 14.98 8.40 -10.92
CA GLU A 137 16.35 8.08 -11.25
C GLU A 137 16.41 6.65 -11.80
N SER A 138 17.14 6.43 -12.89
CA SER A 138 17.46 5.10 -13.41
C SER A 138 18.85 4.69 -12.94
N ILE A 139 18.98 3.58 -12.22
CA ILE A 139 20.29 3.04 -11.83
C ILE A 139 20.97 2.38 -13.05
N ASN A 140 20.16 1.71 -13.87
CA ASN A 140 20.52 1.08 -15.14
C ASN A 140 19.24 0.91 -15.99
N ASP A 141 19.34 0.27 -17.14
CA ASP A 141 18.19 0.03 -18.05
C ASP A 141 17.10 -0.89 -17.45
N SER A 142 17.33 -1.48 -16.26
CA SER A 142 16.44 -2.46 -15.63
C SER A 142 15.80 -1.99 -14.33
N ILE A 143 16.37 -1.01 -13.61
CA ILE A 143 15.88 -0.60 -12.28
C ILE A 143 15.59 0.89 -12.25
N TYR A 144 14.36 1.23 -11.87
CA TYR A 144 13.94 2.59 -11.57
C TYR A 144 13.86 2.82 -10.06
N ILE A 145 14.31 3.99 -9.64
CA ILE A 145 14.08 4.58 -8.32
C ILE A 145 13.09 5.72 -8.51
N LEU A 146 11.91 5.59 -7.92
CA LEU A 146 10.91 6.65 -7.87
C LEU A 146 10.84 7.22 -6.46
N THR A 147 11.18 8.50 -6.31
CA THR A 147 10.95 9.24 -5.08
C THR A 147 9.62 9.98 -5.17
N SER A 148 8.71 9.70 -4.25
CA SER A 148 7.39 10.32 -4.14
C SER A 148 7.36 11.27 -2.94
N PHE A 149 6.98 12.52 -3.14
CA PHE A 149 6.85 13.54 -2.11
C PHE A 149 5.37 13.90 -1.91
N PRO A 150 4.81 13.69 -0.71
CA PRO A 150 3.50 14.23 -0.35
C PRO A 150 3.41 15.74 -0.61
N LYS A 151 2.32 16.20 -1.24
CA LYS A 151 2.04 17.64 -1.32
C LYS A 151 1.68 18.21 0.05
N GLU A 152 1.89 19.50 0.27
CA GLU A 152 1.67 20.16 1.58
C GLU A 152 0.25 20.01 2.13
N ASN A 153 -0.75 19.94 1.25
CA ASN A 153 -2.15 19.76 1.63
C ASN A 153 -2.48 18.30 2.00
N LEU A 154 -1.61 17.34 1.69
CA LEU A 154 -1.74 15.96 2.12
C LEU A 154 -1.31 15.88 3.59
N ASN A 155 -2.26 15.56 4.47
CA ASN A 155 -1.97 15.29 5.88
C ASN A 155 -1.24 13.93 6.04
N SER A 156 0.02 13.90 5.57
CA SER A 156 0.94 12.77 5.61
C SER A 156 1.91 12.90 6.79
N SER A 157 2.28 11.74 7.35
CA SER A 157 3.33 11.63 8.35
C SER A 157 4.73 11.47 7.76
N TYR A 158 4.82 11.31 6.44
CA TYR A 158 6.05 11.09 5.71
C TYR A 158 6.48 12.35 4.94
N SER A 159 7.80 12.55 4.82
CA SER A 159 8.35 13.59 3.94
C SER A 159 8.55 13.07 2.52
N LYS A 160 8.87 11.78 2.38
CA LYS A 160 9.03 11.10 1.09
C LYS A 160 8.99 9.58 1.23
N HIS A 161 8.71 8.92 0.11
CA HIS A 161 8.94 7.50 -0.10
C HIS A 161 9.91 7.32 -1.26
N ILE A 162 10.92 6.47 -1.09
CA ILE A 162 11.84 6.07 -2.17
C ILE A 162 11.49 4.63 -2.52
N SER A 163 11.10 4.38 -3.76
CA SER A 163 10.62 3.07 -4.24
C SER A 163 11.52 2.53 -5.33
N TRP A 164 12.00 1.30 -5.18
CA TRP A 164 12.77 0.59 -6.20
C TRP A 164 11.88 -0.39 -6.94
N MET A 165 11.94 -0.36 -8.27
CA MET A 165 11.11 -1.19 -9.14
C MET A 165 11.88 -1.69 -10.36
N GLN A 166 11.46 -2.83 -10.90
CA GLN A 166 11.94 -3.27 -12.20
C GLN A 166 11.28 -2.43 -13.30
N ALA A 167 12.07 -1.99 -14.28
CA ALA A 167 11.59 -1.17 -15.39
C ALA A 167 10.61 -1.95 -16.30
N SER A 168 10.73 -3.29 -16.34
CA SER A 168 9.91 -4.16 -17.19
C SER A 168 8.45 -4.28 -16.76
N ASP A 169 8.18 -4.24 -15.45
CA ASP A 169 6.85 -4.50 -14.88
C ASP A 169 6.34 -3.37 -13.96
N LEU A 170 7.22 -2.43 -13.58
CA LEU A 170 6.97 -1.33 -12.66
C LEU A 170 6.45 -1.81 -11.28
N LEU A 171 6.85 -3.01 -10.85
CA LEU A 171 6.55 -3.56 -9.54
C LEU A 171 7.56 -3.06 -8.50
N ILE A 172 7.06 -2.44 -7.42
CA ILE A 172 7.89 -1.99 -6.30
C ILE A 172 8.32 -3.21 -5.49
N TYR A 173 9.59 -3.58 -5.50
CA TYR A 173 10.08 -4.69 -4.66
C TYR A 173 10.66 -4.21 -3.32
N LYS A 174 11.04 -2.92 -3.23
CA LYS A 174 11.54 -2.29 -2.02
C LYS A 174 11.04 -0.84 -1.92
N GLU A 175 10.74 -0.39 -0.71
CA GLU A 175 10.42 1.00 -0.40
C GLU A 175 11.06 1.45 0.92
N GLU A 176 11.51 2.70 0.96
CA GLU A 176 12.00 3.39 2.16
C GLU A 176 11.13 4.60 2.45
N SER A 177 10.65 4.71 3.68
CA SER A 177 9.75 5.80 4.12
C SER A 177 10.45 6.70 5.13
N TYR A 178 10.44 8.00 4.87
CA TYR A 178 11.09 9.01 5.69
C TYR A 178 10.04 9.81 6.46
N SER A 179 10.26 10.07 7.75
CA SER A 179 9.39 10.94 8.55
C SER A 179 9.46 12.40 8.11
N SER A 180 8.56 13.24 8.59
CA SER A 180 8.51 14.69 8.32
C SER A 180 9.83 15.45 8.60
N ASN A 181 10.69 14.93 9.49
CA ASN A 181 12.03 15.46 9.75
C ASN A 181 13.14 14.84 8.86
N ASN A 182 12.76 14.18 7.76
CA ASN A 182 13.66 13.56 6.78
C ASN A 182 14.57 12.43 7.36
N THR A 183 14.09 11.73 8.38
CA THR A 183 14.77 10.56 8.95
C THR A 183 14.16 9.27 8.40
N LEU A 184 14.99 8.30 8.01
CA LEU A 184 14.51 6.97 7.61
C LEU A 184 13.78 6.30 8.79
N THR A 185 12.52 5.94 8.59
CA THR A 185 11.69 5.30 9.63
C THR A 185 11.37 3.86 9.33
N LYS A 186 11.04 3.53 8.08
CA LYS A 186 10.59 2.20 7.69
C LYS A 186 11.27 1.73 6.41
N THR A 187 11.56 0.44 6.36
CA THR A 187 11.88 -0.27 5.11
C THR A 187 10.78 -1.29 4.83
N LYS A 188 10.34 -1.36 3.58
CA LYS A 188 9.31 -2.30 3.12
C LYS A 188 9.87 -3.12 1.96
N GLU A 189 9.66 -4.43 2.00
CA GLU A 189 9.92 -5.36 0.90
C GLU A 189 8.61 -5.99 0.46
N ILE A 190 8.41 -6.13 -0.85
CA ILE A 190 7.17 -6.67 -1.42
C ILE A 190 7.52 -7.78 -2.39
N LYS A 191 6.84 -8.91 -2.25
CA LYS A 191 6.88 -10.03 -3.20
C LYS A 191 5.54 -10.17 -3.89
N TYR A 192 5.59 -10.56 -5.15
CA TYR A 192 4.41 -10.70 -6.00
C TYR A 192 4.30 -12.12 -6.55
N THR A 193 3.06 -12.51 -6.82
CA THR A 193 2.70 -13.72 -7.54
C THR A 193 1.79 -13.35 -8.70
N ASN A 194 1.88 -14.07 -9.82
CA ASN A 194 1.00 -13.86 -10.96
C ASN A 194 -0.17 -14.86 -10.91
N ILE A 195 -1.40 -14.35 -10.87
CA ILE A 195 -2.62 -15.18 -10.91
C ILE A 195 -3.48 -14.68 -12.07
N ASN A 196 -3.72 -15.54 -13.07
CA ASN A 196 -4.51 -15.22 -14.27
C ASN A 196 -4.10 -13.91 -14.97
N GLY A 197 -2.79 -13.65 -15.04
CA GLY A 197 -2.25 -12.45 -15.69
C GLY A 197 -2.42 -11.16 -14.88
N PHE A 198 -2.62 -11.26 -13.56
CA PHE A 198 -2.55 -10.14 -12.63
C PHE A 198 -1.40 -10.36 -11.63
N ASP A 199 -0.53 -9.37 -11.45
CA ASP A 199 0.51 -9.43 -10.42
C ASP A 199 -0.06 -8.96 -9.09
N LEU A 200 -0.18 -9.89 -8.15
CA LEU A 200 -0.78 -9.68 -6.84
C LEU A 200 0.28 -9.79 -5.76
N VAL A 201 0.13 -9.00 -4.70
CA VAL A 201 1.03 -9.07 -3.55
C VAL A 201 0.90 -10.43 -2.87
N GLU A 202 2.01 -11.15 -2.76
CA GLU A 202 2.13 -12.42 -2.05
C GLU A 202 2.60 -12.21 -0.60
N GLU A 203 3.62 -11.36 -0.43
CA GLU A 203 4.19 -11.05 0.89
C GLU A 203 4.57 -9.57 0.99
N ILE A 204 4.39 -8.99 2.17
CA ILE A 204 4.94 -7.67 2.54
C ILE A 204 5.73 -7.85 3.83
N LYS A 205 6.97 -7.39 3.86
CA LYS A 205 7.76 -7.25 5.08
C LYS A 205 8.02 -5.80 5.35
N VAL A 206 7.62 -5.32 6.52
CA VAL A 206 7.90 -3.96 6.98
C VAL A 206 8.77 -4.04 8.21
N ARG A 207 9.79 -3.19 8.28
CA ARG A 207 10.66 -3.04 9.45
C ARG A 207 10.69 -1.58 9.86
N ASP A 208 10.41 -1.30 11.13
CA ASP A 208 10.73 -0.01 11.73
C ASP A 208 12.23 0.00 12.08
N VAL A 209 12.98 0.90 11.44
CA VAL A 209 14.44 0.97 11.56
C VAL A 209 14.87 1.43 12.95
N ARG A 210 14.04 2.23 13.63
CA ARG A 210 14.32 2.82 14.94
C ARG A 210 14.09 1.82 16.06
N THR A 211 12.96 1.12 16.02
CA THR A 211 12.56 0.16 17.07
C THR A 211 13.12 -1.24 16.80
N LYS A 212 13.51 -1.52 15.54
CA LYS A 212 13.87 -2.85 15.03
C LYS A 212 12.74 -3.86 15.12
N HIS A 213 11.49 -3.38 15.23
CA HIS A 213 10.30 -4.21 15.14
C HIS A 213 10.00 -4.52 13.66
N GLU A 214 9.39 -5.68 13.40
CA GLU A 214 9.09 -6.18 12.07
C GLU A 214 7.64 -6.70 11.99
N THR A 215 7.03 -6.48 10.84
CA THR A 215 5.70 -6.97 10.48
C THR A 215 5.82 -7.72 9.17
N HIS A 216 5.43 -8.99 9.16
CA HIS A 216 5.35 -9.80 7.96
C HIS A 216 3.89 -10.13 7.66
N LEU A 217 3.41 -9.72 6.49
CA LEU A 217 2.10 -10.09 5.95
C LEU A 217 2.31 -11.12 4.85
N LYS A 218 1.61 -12.25 4.93
CA LYS A 218 1.54 -13.25 3.86
C LYS A 218 0.10 -13.44 3.41
N PHE A 219 -0.13 -13.28 2.12
CA PHE A 219 -1.44 -13.46 1.47
C PHE A 219 -1.58 -14.91 1.03
N LYS A 220 -2.68 -15.55 1.44
CA LYS A 220 -3.04 -16.95 1.16
C LYS A 220 -4.46 -17.00 0.64
N ASP A 221 -4.84 -18.13 0.03
CA ASP A 221 -6.19 -18.41 -0.46
C ASP A 221 -6.75 -17.23 -1.29
N ILE A 222 -5.94 -16.72 -2.23
CA ILE A 222 -6.29 -15.55 -3.04
C ILE A 222 -7.31 -15.95 -4.09
N GLU A 223 -8.52 -15.39 -3.98
CA GLU A 223 -9.57 -15.47 -5.00
C GLU A 223 -9.72 -14.10 -5.65
N ILE A 224 -9.84 -14.06 -6.98
CA ILE A 224 -9.99 -12.82 -7.75
C ILE A 224 -11.28 -12.82 -8.56
N ASN A 225 -11.84 -11.64 -8.81
CA ASN A 225 -13.05 -11.44 -9.62
C ASN A 225 -14.21 -12.34 -9.20
N SER A 226 -14.39 -12.49 -7.89
CA SER A 226 -15.37 -13.37 -7.25
C SER A 226 -16.78 -12.76 -7.16
N GLY A 227 -16.95 -11.54 -7.67
CA GLY A 227 -18.24 -10.85 -7.72
C GLY A 227 -18.62 -10.22 -6.37
N ILE A 228 -17.66 -9.68 -5.63
CA ILE A 228 -17.94 -9.01 -4.35
C ILE A 228 -18.85 -7.81 -4.60
N LYS A 229 -20.03 -7.82 -3.97
CA LYS A 229 -21.02 -6.76 -4.04
C LYS A 229 -20.58 -5.56 -3.19
N ASP A 230 -20.92 -4.35 -3.64
CA ASP A 230 -20.65 -3.10 -2.91
C ASP A 230 -21.25 -3.07 -1.51
N SER A 231 -22.40 -3.72 -1.31
CA SER A 231 -23.04 -3.86 -0.01
C SER A 231 -22.18 -4.58 1.03
N GLN A 232 -21.13 -5.29 0.61
CA GLN A 232 -20.17 -5.92 1.52
C GLN A 232 -19.32 -4.87 2.25
N PHE A 233 -19.03 -3.74 1.62
CA PHE A 233 -18.24 -2.64 2.19
C PHE A 233 -19.13 -1.66 2.95
N HIS A 234 -19.83 -2.17 3.96
CA HIS A 234 -20.74 -1.39 4.80
C HIS A 234 -20.44 -1.62 6.28
N GLU A 235 -20.68 -0.60 7.10
CA GLU A 235 -20.42 -0.61 8.55
C GLU A 235 -21.08 -1.81 9.26
N MET A 236 -22.27 -2.22 8.80
CA MET A 236 -22.99 -3.37 9.36
C MET A 236 -22.21 -4.69 9.27
N ASN A 237 -21.32 -4.83 8.29
CA ASN A 237 -20.54 -6.05 8.07
C ASN A 237 -19.26 -6.08 8.90
N LEU A 238 -18.87 -4.97 9.54
CA LEU A 238 -17.77 -4.99 10.52
C LEU A 238 -18.00 -6.01 11.63
N LYS A 239 -19.26 -6.21 12.03
CA LYS A 239 -19.63 -7.13 13.11
C LYS A 239 -19.83 -8.58 12.65
N ARG A 240 -19.72 -8.85 11.35
CA ARG A 240 -20.01 -10.15 10.73
C ARG A 240 -18.74 -10.70 10.10
N ILE A 241 -18.01 -11.53 10.86
CA ILE A 241 -16.86 -12.26 10.32
C ILE A 241 -17.39 -13.22 9.24
N PRO A 242 -16.86 -13.21 8.01
CA PRO A 242 -17.24 -14.17 6.99
C PRO A 242 -16.91 -15.59 7.44
N ILE A 243 -17.85 -16.50 7.20
CA ILE A 243 -17.66 -17.94 7.41
C ILE A 243 -16.94 -18.46 6.16
N LYS A 244 -15.88 -19.26 6.35
CA LYS A 244 -15.21 -19.98 5.24
C LYS A 244 -16.14 -21.03 4.66
#